data_AF-A0A108T209-F1
#
_entry.id   AF-A0A108T209-F1
#
_cell.length_a   1.000
_cell.length_b   1.000
_cell.length_c   1.000
_cell.angle_alpha   90.00
_cell.angle_beta   90.00
_cell.angle_gamma   90.00
#
_symmetry.space_group_name_H-M   'P 1'
#
loop_
_entity.id
_entity.type
_entity.pdbx_description
1 polymer ?
#
loop_
_entity_poly.entity_id
_entity_poly.type
_entity_poly.pdbx_seq_one_letter_code
_entity_poly.pdbx_strand_id
1 'polypeptide(L)'
;MKPKQILSVEQMKHLKELGLDTSDGSMCWCYALSYKNAKWELEIYEDVINQKRDSAFWEIIPTYTLQDIFDKLPRYINVFCITYKLCVEPLFAGPWAISYQKSMSEPFIVKVSGNLLDAAYEMLCWCIENRYIKTKE
;
A
#
# COMPACT_ATOMS: atom_id res chain seq x y z
N MET A 1 0.90 -12.98 17.28
CA MET A 1 0.85 -12.84 15.80
C MET A 1 2.09 -12.09 15.35
N LYS A 2 2.69 -12.46 14.21
CA LYS A 2 3.76 -11.64 13.61
C LYS A 2 3.14 -10.34 13.04
N PRO A 3 3.81 -9.19 13.16
CA PRO A 3 3.30 -7.93 12.61
C PRO A 3 3.23 -8.01 11.09
N LYS A 4 2.17 -7.46 10.50
CA LYS A 4 2.01 -7.35 9.05
C LYS A 4 2.93 -6.24 8.54
N GLN A 5 3.87 -6.59 7.67
CA GLN A 5 4.91 -5.66 7.17
C GLN A 5 4.64 -5.19 5.73
N ILE A 6 3.88 -5.96 4.97
CA ILE A 6 3.61 -5.72 3.55
C ILE A 6 2.15 -6.04 3.19
N LEU A 7 1.71 -5.50 2.06
CA LEU A 7 0.37 -5.76 1.54
C LEU A 7 0.22 -7.21 1.08
N SER A 8 -0.98 -7.74 1.25
CA SER A 8 -1.32 -9.08 0.75
C SER A 8 -1.46 -9.07 -0.79
N VAL A 9 -1.48 -10.26 -1.38
CA VAL A 9 -1.70 -10.43 -2.82
C VAL A 9 -3.04 -9.82 -3.25
N GLU A 10 -4.08 -9.97 -2.43
CA GLU A 10 -5.42 -9.43 -2.70
C GLU A 10 -5.41 -7.90 -2.67
N GLN A 11 -4.71 -7.29 -1.72
CA GLN A 11 -4.54 -5.84 -1.65
C GLN A 11 -3.79 -5.30 -2.88
N MET A 12 -2.74 -5.99 -3.34
CA MET A 12 -2.01 -5.59 -4.55
C MET A 12 -2.84 -5.73 -5.83
N LYS A 13 -3.68 -6.77 -5.93
CA LYS A 13 -4.62 -6.94 -7.04
C LYS A 13 -5.66 -5.81 -7.05
N HIS A 14 -6.22 -5.47 -5.89
CA HIS A 14 -7.17 -4.37 -5.77
C HIS A 14 -6.56 -3.01 -6.17
N LEU A 15 -5.32 -2.70 -5.75
CA LEU A 15 -4.65 -1.45 -6.20
C LEU A 15 -4.48 -1.39 -7.72
N LYS A 16 -4.21 -2.54 -8.36
CA LYS A 16 -4.12 -2.64 -9.82
C LYS A 16 -5.48 -2.43 -10.49
N GLU A 17 -6.56 -2.95 -9.91
CA GLU A 17 -7.94 -2.71 -10.36
C GLU A 17 -8.34 -1.24 -10.25
N LEU A 18 -7.83 -0.52 -9.24
CA LEU A 18 -7.96 0.93 -9.11
C LEU A 18 -7.10 1.73 -10.12
N GLY A 19 -6.31 1.07 -10.97
CA GLY A 19 -5.50 1.69 -12.02
C GLY A 19 -4.12 2.19 -11.55
N LEU A 20 -3.69 1.85 -10.34
CA LEU A 20 -2.34 2.18 -9.87
C LEU A 20 -1.32 1.26 -10.55
N ASP A 21 -0.23 1.85 -11.07
CA ASP A 21 0.94 1.06 -11.43
C ASP A 21 1.58 0.49 -10.17
N THR A 22 1.59 -0.83 -10.06
CA THR A 22 2.13 -1.56 -8.91
C THR A 22 3.48 -2.21 -9.18
N SER A 23 4.11 -1.92 -10.32
CA SER A 23 5.39 -2.53 -10.72
C SER A 23 6.59 -2.06 -9.90
N ASP A 24 6.47 -0.96 -9.15
CA ASP A 24 7.53 -0.33 -8.37
C ASP A 24 7.56 -0.76 -6.89
N GLY A 25 6.93 -1.89 -6.55
CA GLY A 25 7.00 -2.44 -5.20
C GLY A 25 8.43 -2.84 -4.81
N SER A 26 8.85 -2.49 -3.59
CA SER A 26 10.20 -2.81 -3.08
C SER A 26 10.38 -4.29 -2.70
N MET A 27 9.28 -4.99 -2.45
CA MET A 27 9.24 -6.42 -2.16
C MET A 27 8.34 -7.14 -3.17
N CYS A 28 8.32 -8.47 -3.17
CA CYS A 28 7.38 -9.23 -3.97
C CYS A 28 6.94 -10.53 -3.32
N TRP A 29 5.71 -10.93 -3.65
CA TRP A 29 5.21 -12.27 -3.45
C TRP A 29 5.63 -13.16 -4.63
N CYS A 30 6.24 -14.30 -4.33
CA CYS A 30 6.62 -15.31 -5.30
C CYS A 30 5.81 -16.59 -5.09
N TYR A 31 5.27 -17.15 -6.16
CA TYR A 31 4.54 -18.42 -6.15
C TYR A 31 5.11 -19.36 -7.20
N ALA A 32 5.55 -20.54 -6.77
CA ALA A 32 6.14 -21.53 -7.65
C ALA A 32 5.04 -22.40 -8.30
N LEU A 33 4.79 -22.18 -9.59
CA LEU A 33 3.72 -22.83 -10.36
C LEU A 33 3.90 -24.36 -10.48
N SER A 34 5.14 -24.85 -10.38
CA SER A 34 5.47 -26.26 -10.60
C SER A 34 5.21 -27.18 -9.40
N TYR A 35 4.89 -26.65 -8.22
CA TYR A 35 4.71 -27.46 -7.01
C TYR A 35 3.25 -27.56 -6.60
N LYS A 36 2.74 -28.80 -6.46
CA LYS A 36 1.33 -29.10 -6.09
C LYS A 36 0.84 -28.44 -4.79
N ASN A 37 1.75 -28.03 -3.90
CA ASN A 37 1.44 -27.39 -2.61
C ASN A 37 2.22 -26.08 -2.42
N ALA A 38 2.55 -25.38 -3.50
CA ALA A 38 3.22 -24.11 -3.41
C ALA A 38 2.45 -23.13 -2.52
N LYS A 39 3.20 -22.29 -1.81
CA LYS A 39 2.69 -21.18 -1.00
C LYS A 39 3.35 -19.90 -1.49
N TRP A 40 2.71 -18.77 -1.21
CA TRP A 40 3.33 -17.48 -1.44
C TRP A 40 4.52 -17.29 -0.51
N GLU A 41 5.65 -16.96 -1.09
CA GLU A 41 6.90 -16.64 -0.40
C GLU A 41 7.22 -15.16 -0.61
N LEU A 42 7.79 -14.52 0.43
CA LEU A 42 8.11 -13.10 0.40
C LEU A 42 9.59 -12.90 0.14
N GLU A 43 9.93 -12.10 -0.86
CA GLU A 43 11.31 -11.78 -1.24
C GLU A 43 11.50 -10.29 -1.51
N ILE A 44 12.77 -9.85 -1.50
CA ILE A 44 13.16 -8.50 -1.95
C ILE A 44 13.04 -8.48 -3.48
N TYR A 45 12.35 -7.47 -4.02
CA TYR A 45 12.00 -7.46 -5.45
C TYR A 45 13.24 -7.39 -6.34
N GLU A 46 14.23 -6.58 -5.96
CA GLU A 46 15.50 -6.44 -6.68
C GLU A 46 16.27 -7.77 -6.77
N ASP A 47 16.29 -8.57 -5.70
CA ASP A 47 16.95 -9.87 -5.69
C ASP A 47 16.31 -10.85 -6.67
N VAL A 48 14.98 -10.82 -6.77
CA VAL A 48 14.23 -11.67 -7.72
C VAL A 48 14.50 -11.25 -9.16
N ILE A 49 14.54 -9.95 -9.45
CA ILE A 49 14.91 -9.42 -10.77
C ILE A 49 16.33 -9.87 -11.12
N ASN A 50 17.28 -9.73 -10.19
CA ASN A 50 18.68 -10.09 -10.39
C ASN A 50 18.88 -11.59 -10.65
N GLN A 51 18.04 -12.44 -10.03
CA GLN A 51 18.02 -13.89 -10.27
C GLN A 51 17.40 -14.29 -11.62
N LYS A 52 16.71 -13.37 -12.32
CA LYS A 52 16.01 -13.62 -13.60
C LYS A 52 15.10 -14.85 -13.53
N ARG A 53 14.29 -14.95 -12.48
CA ARG A 53 13.36 -16.08 -12.33
C ARG A 53 12.44 -16.19 -13.54
N ASP A 54 12.38 -17.40 -14.09
CA ASP A 54 11.58 -17.69 -15.28
C ASP A 54 10.09 -17.64 -14.95
N SER A 55 9.38 -16.75 -15.63
CA SER A 55 7.93 -16.54 -15.50
C SER A 55 7.10 -17.77 -15.88
N ALA A 56 7.67 -18.76 -16.58
CA ALA A 56 7.01 -20.03 -16.85
C ALA A 56 6.87 -20.89 -15.57
N PHE A 57 7.71 -20.64 -14.57
CA PHE A 57 7.74 -21.41 -13.32
C PHE A 57 7.32 -20.59 -12.10
N TRP A 58 7.38 -19.25 -12.20
CA TRP A 58 7.12 -18.36 -11.07
C TRP A 58 6.09 -17.28 -11.42
N GLU A 59 5.06 -17.18 -10.59
CA GLU A 59 4.21 -15.99 -10.53
C GLU A 59 4.83 -15.01 -9.50
N ILE A 60 5.11 -13.79 -9.94
CA ILE A 60 5.74 -12.75 -9.12
C ILE A 60 4.82 -11.54 -9.10
N ILE A 61 4.43 -11.11 -7.90
CA ILE A 61 3.59 -9.95 -7.68
C ILE A 61 4.37 -8.98 -6.78
N PRO A 62 4.84 -7.83 -7.31
CA PRO A 62 5.43 -6.79 -6.47
C PRO A 62 4.42 -6.37 -5.40
N THR A 63 4.91 -6.03 -4.21
CA THR A 63 4.09 -5.66 -3.06
C THR A 63 4.71 -4.49 -2.31
N TYR A 64 3.83 -3.72 -1.67
CA TYR A 64 4.23 -2.52 -0.95
C TYR A 64 4.45 -2.80 0.52
N THR A 65 5.55 -2.22 1.00
CA THR A 65 5.80 -1.93 2.41
C THR A 65 5.05 -0.67 2.83
N LEU A 66 5.08 -0.37 4.13
CA LEU A 66 4.56 0.90 4.63
C LEU A 66 5.28 2.12 4.02
N GLN A 67 6.59 2.01 3.76
CA GLN A 67 7.38 3.08 3.18
C GLN A 67 6.95 3.37 1.73
N ASP A 68 6.76 2.33 0.92
CA ASP A 68 6.29 2.46 -0.46
C ASP A 68 4.94 3.19 -0.54
N ILE A 69 4.04 2.91 0.42
CA ILE A 69 2.74 3.59 0.49
C ILE A 69 2.92 5.07 0.83
N PHE A 70 3.76 5.40 1.82
CA PHE A 70 3.99 6.81 2.19
C PHE A 70 4.68 7.63 1.11
N ASP A 71 5.50 7.01 0.28
CA ASP A 71 6.10 7.69 -0.87
C ASP A 71 5.09 7.99 -1.99
N LYS A 72 3.97 7.26 -2.03
CA LYS A 72 2.86 7.47 -2.97
C LYS A 72 1.79 8.42 -2.43
N LEU A 73 1.59 8.46 -1.11
CA LEU A 73 0.60 9.34 -0.50
C LEU A 73 1.02 10.81 -0.64
N PRO A 74 0.12 11.70 -1.09
CA PRO A 74 0.36 13.14 -1.03
C PRO A 74 0.73 13.59 0.38
N ARG A 75 1.77 14.41 0.53
CA ARG A 75 2.06 15.02 1.85
C ARG A 75 1.02 16.07 2.24
N TYR A 76 0.41 16.68 1.22
CA TYR A 76 -0.59 17.73 1.33
C TYR A 76 -1.69 17.53 0.29
N ILE A 77 -2.93 17.79 0.69
CA ILE A 77 -4.09 17.88 -0.20
C ILE A 77 -4.63 19.31 -0.11
N ASN A 78 -4.91 19.92 -1.27
CA ASN A 78 -5.45 21.27 -1.35
C ASN A 78 -6.86 21.24 -1.90
N VAL A 79 -7.84 21.73 -1.12
CA VAL A 79 -9.25 21.79 -1.50
C VAL A 79 -9.80 23.16 -1.07
N PHE A 80 -10.44 23.89 -1.99
CA PHE A 80 -11.02 25.23 -1.74
C PHE A 80 -10.10 26.20 -0.96
N CYS A 81 -8.83 26.30 -1.35
CA CYS A 81 -7.80 27.13 -0.69
C CYS A 81 -7.44 26.71 0.74
N ILE A 82 -7.87 25.53 1.20
CA ILE A 82 -7.47 24.92 2.46
C ILE A 82 -6.46 23.81 2.17
N THR A 83 -5.32 23.87 2.86
CA THR A 83 -4.29 22.83 2.82
C THR A 83 -4.47 21.87 4.00
N TYR A 84 -4.63 20.60 3.69
CA TYR A 84 -4.69 19.51 4.65
C TYR A 84 -3.39 18.73 4.62
N LYS A 85 -2.79 18.50 5.79
CA LYS A 85 -1.52 17.78 5.94
C LYS A 85 -1.78 16.32 6.30
N LEU A 86 -0.98 15.41 5.73
CA LEU A 86 -0.97 14.00 6.12
C LEU A 86 -0.52 13.86 7.59
N CYS A 87 -1.32 13.16 8.38
CA CYS A 87 -1.08 12.86 9.78
C CYS A 87 -1.25 11.36 10.04
N VAL A 88 -0.41 10.84 10.94
CA VAL A 88 -0.39 9.43 11.35
C VAL A 88 -0.37 9.42 12.86
N GLU A 89 -1.38 8.82 13.48
CA GLU A 89 -1.53 8.85 14.93
C GLU A 89 -2.13 7.54 15.46
N PRO A 90 -1.69 7.08 16.65
CA PRO A 90 -2.40 6.03 17.36
C PRO A 90 -3.68 6.60 17.97
N LEU A 91 -4.78 5.83 17.93
CA LEU A 91 -6.02 6.16 18.60
C LEU A 91 -6.10 5.53 20.00
N PHE A 92 -6.96 6.11 20.84
CA PHE A 92 -7.31 5.49 22.12
C PHE A 92 -7.84 4.07 21.88
N ALA A 93 -7.37 3.10 22.68
CA ALA A 93 -7.63 1.67 22.55
C ALA A 93 -6.85 0.89 21.46
N GLY A 94 -5.84 1.48 20.81
CA GLY A 94 -4.82 0.74 20.06
C GLY A 94 -4.89 0.71 18.51
N PRO A 95 -5.98 1.11 17.81
CA PRO A 95 -5.94 1.27 16.36
C PRO A 95 -4.99 2.37 15.91
N TRP A 96 -4.63 2.34 14.63
CA TRP A 96 -3.91 3.40 13.94
C TRP A 96 -4.86 4.21 13.07
N ALA A 97 -4.67 5.52 13.05
CA ALA A 97 -5.34 6.45 12.17
C ALA A 97 -4.34 7.10 11.20
N ILE A 98 -4.73 7.19 9.94
CA ILE A 98 -4.09 8.05 8.94
C ILE A 98 -5.12 9.03 8.45
N SER A 99 -4.79 10.31 8.48
CA SER A 99 -5.71 11.39 8.17
C SER A 99 -5.06 12.46 7.30
N TYR A 100 -5.89 13.22 6.61
CA TYR A 100 -5.53 14.56 6.13
C TYR A 100 -6.28 15.56 6.99
N GLN A 101 -5.57 16.46 7.65
CA GLN A 101 -6.18 17.39 8.59
C GLN A 101 -5.58 18.79 8.50
N LYS A 102 -6.42 19.79 8.76
CA LYS A 102 -6.02 21.20 8.83
C LYS A 102 -5.50 21.54 10.22
N SER A 103 -6.14 20.95 11.23
CA SER A 103 -5.78 21.03 12.64
C SER A 103 -6.14 19.71 13.33
N MET A 104 -5.65 19.48 14.56
CA MET A 104 -5.90 18.23 15.31
C MET A 104 -7.39 17.91 15.51
N SER A 105 -8.27 18.90 15.49
CA SER A 105 -9.71 18.75 15.72
C SER A 105 -10.56 18.78 14.45
N GLU A 106 -9.95 18.99 13.28
CA GLU A 106 -10.65 19.17 12.01
C GLU A 106 -10.03 18.29 10.91
N PRO A 107 -10.27 16.96 10.96
CA PRO A 107 -9.85 16.07 9.88
C PRO A 107 -10.76 16.23 8.66
N PHE A 108 -10.16 16.29 7.49
CA PHE A 108 -10.86 16.22 6.20
C PHE A 108 -11.28 14.78 5.88
N ILE A 109 -10.38 13.84 6.14
CA ILE A 109 -10.60 12.40 5.99
C ILE A 109 -9.74 11.66 7.00
N VAL A 110 -10.26 10.57 7.55
CA VAL A 110 -9.53 9.65 8.44
C VAL A 110 -9.80 8.22 8.00
N LYS A 111 -8.75 7.40 7.97
CA LYS A 111 -8.82 5.94 7.80
C LYS A 111 -8.24 5.28 9.04
N VAL A 112 -9.00 4.35 9.61
CA VAL A 112 -8.66 3.69 10.87
C VAL A 112 -8.57 2.19 10.64
N SER A 113 -7.52 1.57 11.18
CA SER A 113 -7.38 0.11 11.16
C SER A 113 -6.63 -0.40 12.39
N GLY A 114 -6.78 -1.69 12.70
CA GLY A 114 -6.08 -2.33 13.80
C GLY A 114 -4.55 -2.38 13.63
N ASN A 115 -4.04 -2.16 12.42
CA ASN A 115 -2.61 -1.98 12.17
C ASN A 115 -2.35 -0.82 11.19
N LEU A 116 -1.16 -0.24 11.31
CA LEU A 116 -0.77 0.95 10.55
C LEU A 116 -0.73 0.73 9.04
N LEU A 117 -0.30 -0.46 8.61
CA LEU A 117 -0.20 -0.76 7.18
C LEU A 117 -1.57 -0.80 6.51
N ASP A 118 -2.55 -1.42 7.15
CA ASP A 118 -3.92 -1.46 6.61
C ASP A 118 -4.57 -0.08 6.64
N ALA A 119 -4.31 0.75 7.66
CA ALA A 119 -4.77 2.15 7.65
C ALA A 119 -4.14 2.94 6.47
N ALA A 120 -2.87 2.67 6.15
CA ALA A 120 -2.16 3.30 5.04
C ALA A 120 -2.69 2.85 3.68
N TYR A 121 -2.96 1.55 3.55
CA TYR A 121 -3.62 0.97 2.38
C TYR A 121 -4.99 1.61 2.13
N GLU A 122 -5.83 1.71 3.15
CA GLU A 122 -7.16 2.32 3.03
C GLU A 122 -7.08 3.80 2.63
N MET A 123 -6.07 4.53 3.12
CA MET A 123 -5.84 5.91 2.72
C MET A 123 -5.33 6.01 1.28
N LEU A 124 -4.48 5.08 0.86
CA LEU A 124 -3.97 5.00 -0.51
C LEU A 124 -5.11 4.76 -1.50
N CYS A 125 -5.97 3.77 -1.24
CA CYS A 125 -7.17 3.50 -2.05
C CYS A 125 -8.02 4.76 -2.19
N TRP A 126 -8.34 5.43 -1.07
CA TRP A 126 -9.14 6.64 -1.08
C TRP A 126 -8.50 7.77 -1.89
N CYS A 127 -7.17 7.96 -1.80
CA CYS A 127 -6.47 8.97 -2.58
C CYS A 127 -6.53 8.69 -4.09
N ILE A 128 -6.48 7.42 -4.50
CA ILE A 128 -6.62 6.99 -5.89
C ILE A 128 -8.05 7.24 -6.39
N GLU A 129 -9.05 6.76 -5.65
CA GLU A 129 -10.47 6.92 -5.97
C GLU A 129 -10.88 8.38 -6.13
N ASN A 130 -10.29 9.27 -5.31
CA ASN A 130 -10.54 10.71 -5.36
C ASN A 130 -9.56 11.48 -6.26
N ARG A 131 -8.75 10.78 -7.07
CA ARG A 131 -7.83 11.34 -8.08
C ARG A 131 -6.76 12.28 -7.51
N TYR A 132 -6.37 12.08 -6.25
CA TYR A 132 -5.23 12.77 -5.65
C TYR A 132 -3.89 12.12 -6.01
N ILE A 133 -3.93 10.89 -6.53
CA ILE A 133 -2.77 10.17 -7.06
C ILE A 133 -3.02 9.91 -8.54
N LYS A 134 -2.00 10.16 -9.36
CA LYS A 134 -2.06 9.89 -10.81
C LYS A 134 -2.06 8.38 -11.03
N THR A 135 -3.08 7.88 -11.71
CA THR A 135 -3.13 6.53 -12.27
C THR A 135 -2.73 6.58 -13.74
N LYS A 136 -2.32 5.43 -14.32
CA LYS A 136 -2.10 5.36 -15.76
C LYS A 136 -3.47 5.47 -16.43
N GLU A 137 -3.72 6.56 -17.15
CA GLU A 137 -4.86 6.70 -18.07
C GLU A 137 -4.72 5.77 -19.28
#